data_AF-A0A3N2NVY4-F1
#
_entry.id   AF-A0A3N2NVY4-F1
#
_cell.length_a   1.000
_cell.length_b   1.000
_cell.length_c   1.000
_cell.angle_alpha   90.00
_cell.angle_beta   90.00
_cell.angle_gamma   90.00
#
_symmetry.space_group_name_H-M   'P 1'
#
loop_
_entity.id
_entity.type
_entity.pdbx_description
1 polymer ?
#
loop_
_entity_poly.entity_id
_entity_poly.type
_entity_poly.pdbx_seq_one_letter_code
_entity_poly.pdbx_strand_id
1 'polypeptide(L)'
;MATHDDVRQAARLTVLAGPSGAGKDSVTALVRARSPGLWRAVPMTTRPRRHHEVDGVHYRFVDRAEFARLLEAGQLLEWSDIGAYRYGTPREPVRNWLSAGRPVLLTIDLRGARQVRAAMPEARLVYLAPPGDDGRAAGPEFDVTIVNDVVERAADELVGLLGSSSLTPT
;
A
#
# COMPACT_ATOMS: atom_id res chain seq x y z
N MET A 1 -30.00 5.50 -28.30
CA MET A 1 -28.66 6.11 -28.22
C MET A 1 -28.27 6.11 -26.75
N ALA A 2 -27.79 4.98 -26.24
CA ALA A 2 -27.47 4.82 -24.83
C ALA A 2 -26.11 5.48 -24.57
N THR A 3 -26.13 6.51 -23.73
CA THR A 3 -24.98 7.28 -23.29
C THR A 3 -23.99 6.39 -22.54
N HIS A 4 -22.73 6.45 -22.99
CA HIS A 4 -21.52 5.91 -22.37
C HIS A 4 -21.68 5.77 -20.85
N ASP A 5 -21.81 4.52 -20.42
CA ASP A 5 -21.65 4.13 -19.03
C ASP A 5 -20.18 4.43 -18.71
N ASP A 6 -19.94 5.59 -18.12
CA ASP A 6 -18.63 6.04 -17.69
C ASP A 6 -18.26 5.13 -16.50
N VAL A 7 -17.72 3.95 -16.81
CA VAL A 7 -17.34 2.93 -15.85
C VAL A 7 -16.28 3.55 -14.94
N ARG A 8 -16.73 4.17 -13.85
CA ARG A 8 -15.86 4.63 -12.76
C ARG A 8 -15.05 3.42 -12.35
N GLN A 9 -13.77 3.45 -12.66
CA GLN A 9 -12.88 2.34 -12.34
C GLN A 9 -12.93 2.12 -10.82
N ALA A 10 -13.37 0.93 -10.42
CA ALA A 10 -13.54 0.61 -9.01
C ALA A 10 -12.23 0.87 -8.26
N ALA A 11 -12.31 1.54 -7.11
CA ALA A 11 -11.14 1.84 -6.31
C ALA A 11 -10.39 0.57 -5.94
N ARG A 12 -9.07 0.59 -6.12
CA ARG A 12 -8.21 -0.59 -5.99
C ARG A 12 -7.15 -0.34 -4.93
N LEU A 13 -6.78 -1.41 -4.21
CA LEU A 13 -5.57 -1.43 -3.42
C LEU A 13 -4.37 -1.55 -4.35
N THR A 14 -3.48 -0.58 -4.32
CA THR A 14 -2.17 -0.65 -4.96
C THR A 14 -1.09 -0.87 -3.90
N VAL A 15 -0.22 -1.84 -4.14
CA VAL A 15 0.93 -2.17 -3.30
C VAL A 15 2.20 -1.81 -4.06
N LEU A 16 3.01 -0.92 -3.51
CA LEU A 16 4.36 -0.65 -3.97
C LEU A 16 5.34 -1.47 -3.13
N ALA A 17 6.06 -2.40 -3.75
CA ALA A 17 7.11 -3.18 -3.10
C ALA A 17 8.34 -3.29 -3.99
N GLY A 18 9.48 -3.61 -3.41
CA GLY A 18 10.77 -3.63 -4.10
C GLY A 18 11.89 -3.89 -3.10
N PRO A 19 13.12 -4.19 -3.58
CA PRO A 19 14.25 -4.47 -2.71
C PRO A 19 14.58 -3.28 -1.80
N SER A 20 15.38 -3.54 -0.75
CA SER A 20 15.95 -2.45 0.05
C SER A 20 16.77 -1.52 -0.86
N GLY A 21 16.71 -0.22 -0.62
CA GLY A 21 17.40 0.77 -1.46
C GLY A 21 16.71 1.14 -2.78
N ALA A 22 15.58 0.51 -3.14
CA ALA A 22 14.84 0.84 -4.38
C ALA A 22 14.21 2.25 -4.40
N GLY A 23 14.31 3.04 -3.33
CA GLY A 23 13.75 4.40 -3.27
C GLY A 23 12.23 4.48 -3.02
N LYS A 24 11.64 3.41 -2.46
CA LYS A 24 10.20 3.33 -2.15
C LYS A 24 9.68 4.52 -1.35
N ASP A 25 10.42 4.97 -0.34
CA ASP A 25 10.02 6.08 0.52
C ASP A 25 9.97 7.40 -0.26
N SER A 26 10.98 7.68 -1.08
CA SER A 26 11.05 8.87 -1.94
C SER A 26 9.91 8.91 -2.95
N VAL A 27 9.65 7.81 -3.64
CA VAL A 27 8.53 7.70 -4.59
C VAL A 27 7.20 7.86 -3.88
N THR A 28 7.00 7.18 -2.74
CA THR A 28 5.75 7.27 -1.96
C THR A 28 5.49 8.70 -1.46
N ALA A 29 6.52 9.40 -1.01
CA ALA A 29 6.40 10.79 -0.55
C ALA A 29 5.91 11.70 -1.69
N LEU A 30 6.48 11.56 -2.89
CA LEU A 30 6.10 12.35 -4.05
C LEU A 30 4.69 12.01 -4.55
N VAL A 31 4.31 10.72 -4.57
CA VAL A 31 2.95 10.30 -4.90
C VAL A 31 1.92 10.89 -3.95
N ARG A 32 2.22 10.93 -2.63
CA ARG A 32 1.34 11.57 -1.64
C ARG A 32 1.21 13.07 -1.86
N ALA A 33 2.31 13.75 -2.17
CA ALA A 33 2.28 15.18 -2.48
C ALA A 33 1.42 15.49 -3.72
N ARG A 34 1.44 14.60 -4.73
CA ARG A 34 0.64 14.72 -5.95
C ARG A 34 -0.79 14.21 -5.81
N SER A 35 -1.10 13.48 -4.74
CA SER A 35 -2.42 12.87 -4.50
C SER A 35 -2.95 13.21 -3.11
N PRO A 36 -3.45 14.44 -2.86
CA PRO A 36 -3.91 14.88 -1.54
C PRO A 36 -5.04 14.03 -0.95
N GLY A 37 -5.83 13.35 -1.79
CA GLY A 37 -6.90 12.44 -1.37
C GLY A 37 -6.43 11.03 -0.98
N LEU A 38 -5.15 10.71 -1.16
CA LEU A 38 -4.60 9.38 -0.93
C LEU A 38 -4.47 9.10 0.56
N TRP A 39 -5.17 8.07 1.00
CA TRP A 39 -5.15 7.65 2.38
C TRP A 39 -3.85 6.98 2.77
N ARG A 40 -3.53 7.08 4.06
CA ARG A 40 -2.47 6.31 4.68
C ARG A 40 -3.12 5.31 5.61
N ALA A 41 -2.97 4.02 5.31
CA ALA A 41 -3.34 3.00 6.28
C ALA A 41 -2.53 3.22 7.56
N VAL A 42 -3.20 3.09 8.71
CA VAL A 42 -2.55 3.12 10.02
C VAL A 42 -2.22 1.67 10.36
N PRO A 43 -0.94 1.25 10.29
CA PRO A 43 -0.54 -0.10 10.64
C PRO A 43 -0.75 -0.34 12.13
N MET A 44 -0.82 -1.61 12.53
CA MET A 44 -0.81 -1.99 13.94
C MET A 44 0.55 -2.52 14.38
N THR A 45 0.86 -2.43 15.66
CA THR A 45 2.08 -2.98 16.22
C THR A 45 1.89 -3.48 17.65
N THR A 46 2.68 -4.50 18.03
CA THR A 46 2.83 -4.95 19.42
C THR A 46 3.90 -4.20 20.21
N ARG A 47 4.59 -3.25 19.56
CA ARG A 47 5.55 -2.39 20.23
C ARG A 47 4.83 -1.44 21.20
N PRO A 48 5.37 -1.20 22.40
CA PRO A 48 4.87 -0.11 23.25
C PRO A 48 4.90 1.24 22.53
N ARG A 49 3.82 2.01 22.72
CA ARG A 49 3.70 3.38 22.22
C ARG A 49 4.80 4.27 22.82
N ARG A 50 5.49 5.06 21.99
CA ARG A 50 6.41 6.11 22.46
C ARG A 50 5.62 7.34 22.92
N HIS A 51 6.21 8.16 23.78
CA HIS A 51 5.52 9.31 24.38
C HIS A 51 4.86 10.27 23.37
N HIS A 52 5.49 10.50 22.21
CA HIS A 52 5.01 11.39 21.16
C HIS A 52 4.07 10.72 20.15
N GLU A 53 3.93 9.40 20.19
CA GLU A 53 3.06 8.68 19.26
C GLU A 53 1.61 8.70 19.76
N VAL A 54 0.66 8.80 18.84
CA VAL A 54 -0.78 8.78 19.12
C VAL A 54 -1.38 7.51 18.53
N ASP A 55 -2.12 6.77 19.35
CA ASP A 55 -2.82 5.55 18.94
C ASP A 55 -3.91 5.87 17.90
N GLY A 56 -4.03 5.01 16.88
CA GLY A 56 -4.93 5.22 15.74
C GLY A 56 -4.46 6.28 14.74
N VAL A 57 -3.34 6.96 14.98
CA VAL A 57 -2.76 7.97 14.07
C VAL A 57 -1.41 7.50 13.52
N HIS A 58 -0.51 7.08 14.42
CA HIS A 58 0.83 6.62 14.04
C HIS A 58 0.79 5.11 13.80
N TYR A 59 0.32 4.39 14.81
CA TYR A 59 0.02 2.97 14.78
C TYR A 59 -1.26 2.73 15.58
N ARG A 60 -1.88 1.58 15.36
CA ARG A 60 -2.75 0.95 16.36
C ARG A 60 -1.89 0.08 17.28
N PHE A 61 -1.73 0.49 18.52
CA PHE A 61 -0.92 -0.22 19.51
C PHE A 61 -1.78 -1.30 20.18
N VAL A 62 -1.44 -2.57 19.94
CA VAL A 62 -2.16 -3.73 20.47
C VAL A 62 -1.20 -4.60 21.27
N ASP A 63 -1.69 -5.44 22.18
CA ASP A 63 -0.84 -6.44 22.80
C ASP A 63 -0.62 -7.66 21.87
N ARG A 64 0.23 -8.60 22.30
CA ARG A 64 0.53 -9.80 21.52
C ARG A 64 -0.66 -10.74 21.35
N ALA A 65 -1.55 -10.81 22.35
CA ALA A 65 -2.70 -11.71 22.32
C ALA A 65 -3.73 -11.22 21.31
N GLU A 66 -4.00 -9.92 21.29
CA GLU A 66 -4.89 -9.30 20.30
C GLU A 66 -4.30 -9.40 18.89
N PHE A 67 -2.99 -9.17 18.72
CA PHE A 67 -2.34 -9.35 17.41
C PHE A 67 -2.47 -10.80 16.92
N ALA A 68 -2.25 -11.79 17.80
CA ALA A 68 -2.39 -13.21 17.48
C ALA A 68 -3.83 -13.55 17.08
N ARG A 69 -4.82 -13.06 17.83
CA ARG A 69 -6.25 -13.24 17.52
C ARG A 69 -6.61 -12.68 16.14
N LEU A 70 -6.12 -11.48 15.81
CA LEU A 70 -6.36 -10.85 14.51
C LEU A 70 -5.67 -11.61 13.37
N LEU A 71 -4.46 -12.11 13.61
CA LEU A 71 -3.74 -12.95 12.65
C LEU A 71 -4.50 -14.25 12.36
N GLU A 72 -4.93 -14.97 13.41
CA GLU A 72 -5.70 -16.22 13.30
C GLU A 72 -7.05 -16.02 12.62
N ALA A 73 -7.72 -14.89 12.89
CA ALA A 73 -8.96 -14.50 12.24
C ALA A 73 -8.78 -13.99 10.80
N GLY A 74 -7.56 -14.00 10.27
CA GLY A 74 -7.24 -13.51 8.93
C GLY A 74 -7.55 -12.02 8.75
N GLN A 75 -7.47 -11.21 9.80
CA GLN A 75 -7.80 -9.77 9.75
C GLN A 75 -6.64 -8.87 9.35
N LEU A 76 -5.49 -9.45 8.96
CA LEU A 76 -4.31 -8.73 8.47
C LEU A 76 -4.13 -9.00 6.98
N LEU A 77 -3.74 -7.97 6.23
CA LEU A 77 -3.34 -8.10 4.82
C LEU A 77 -1.89 -8.56 4.69
N GLU A 78 -1.04 -8.08 5.58
CA GLU A 78 0.35 -8.48 5.72
C GLU A 78 0.79 -8.30 7.18
N TRP A 79 1.84 -9.02 7.56
CA TRP A 79 2.53 -8.81 8.81
C TRP A 79 4.00 -9.23 8.74
N SER A 80 4.79 -8.72 9.70
CA SER A 80 6.19 -9.07 9.89
C SER A 80 6.60 -8.94 11.35
N ASP A 81 7.66 -9.67 11.72
CA ASP A 81 8.39 -9.46 12.97
C ASP A 81 9.57 -8.50 12.70
N ILE A 82 9.70 -7.46 13.52
CA ILE A 82 10.83 -6.53 13.53
C ILE A 82 11.41 -6.53 14.94
N GLY A 83 12.55 -7.21 15.09
CA GLY A 83 13.11 -7.50 16.40
C GLY A 83 12.13 -8.32 17.24
N ALA A 84 11.80 -7.84 18.44
CA ALA A 84 10.85 -8.50 19.32
C ALA A 84 9.37 -8.22 18.97
N TYR A 85 9.08 -7.23 18.13
CA TYR A 85 7.73 -6.71 17.94
C TYR A 85 7.14 -7.12 16.60
N ARG A 86 5.81 -7.20 16.55
CA ARG A 86 5.06 -7.48 15.33
C ARG A 86 4.47 -6.22 14.76
N TYR A 87 4.36 -6.18 13.45
CA TYR A 87 3.74 -5.11 12.68
C TYR A 87 2.82 -5.74 11.64
N GLY A 88 1.73 -5.06 11.31
CA GLY A 88 0.87 -5.52 10.23
C GLY A 88 -0.17 -4.50 9.81
N THR A 89 -0.75 -4.71 8.64
CA THR A 89 -1.78 -3.84 8.08
C THR A 89 -3.17 -4.43 8.30
N PRO A 90 -4.06 -3.80 9.10
CA PRO A 90 -5.42 -4.30 9.30
C PRO A 90 -6.23 -4.27 8.00
N ARG A 91 -6.97 -5.35 7.76
CA ARG A 91 -7.77 -5.53 6.54
C ARG A 91 -9.00 -4.63 6.49
N GLU A 92 -9.74 -4.54 7.59
CA GLU A 92 -11.03 -3.84 7.62
C GLU A 92 -10.93 -2.35 7.24
N PRO A 93 -9.99 -1.54 7.79
CA PRO A 93 -9.85 -0.14 7.40
C PRO A 93 -9.56 0.04 5.90
N VAL A 94 -8.73 -0.84 5.33
CA VAL A 94 -8.43 -0.83 3.88
C VAL A 94 -9.69 -1.15 3.06
N ARG A 95 -10.43 -2.20 3.43
CA ARG A 95 -11.68 -2.57 2.76
C ARG A 95 -12.72 -1.46 2.81
N ASN A 96 -12.89 -0.83 3.98
CA ASN A 96 -13.83 0.27 4.15
C ASN A 96 -13.49 1.44 3.23
N TRP A 97 -12.20 1.78 3.11
CA TRP A 97 -11.74 2.84 2.24
C TRP A 97 -12.00 2.56 0.75
N LEU A 98 -11.69 1.34 0.32
CA LEU A 98 -11.93 0.90 -1.06
C LEU A 98 -13.42 0.85 -1.39
N SER A 99 -14.26 0.39 -0.45
CA SER A 99 -15.71 0.36 -0.61
C SER A 99 -16.34 1.75 -0.75
N ALA A 100 -15.67 2.78 -0.23
CA ALA A 100 -16.05 4.18 -0.40
C ALA A 100 -15.59 4.76 -1.75
N GLY A 101 -15.07 3.94 -2.66
CA GLY A 101 -14.59 4.39 -3.97
C GLY A 101 -13.27 5.16 -3.91
N ARG A 102 -12.46 4.96 -2.87
CA ARG A 102 -11.20 5.70 -2.66
C ARG A 102 -9.99 4.77 -2.79
N PRO A 103 -9.01 5.08 -3.66
CA PRO A 103 -7.83 4.23 -3.83
C PRO A 103 -6.95 4.22 -2.57
N VAL A 104 -6.22 3.13 -2.40
CA VAL A 104 -5.28 2.94 -1.28
C VAL A 104 -3.91 2.59 -1.84
N LEU A 105 -2.86 3.24 -1.31
CA LEU A 105 -1.47 2.86 -1.56
C LEU A 105 -0.86 2.30 -0.27
N LEU A 106 -0.38 1.06 -0.34
CA LEU A 106 0.49 0.46 0.67
C LEU A 106 1.91 0.38 0.14
N THR A 107 2.88 0.75 0.97
CA THR A 107 4.31 0.60 0.67
C THR A 107 4.89 -0.40 1.65
N ILE A 108 5.24 -1.59 1.17
CA ILE A 108 5.67 -2.73 2.00
C ILE A 108 6.83 -3.48 1.32
N ASP A 109 7.42 -4.45 2.01
CA ASP A 109 8.46 -5.30 1.43
C ASP A 109 7.89 -6.40 0.51
N LEU A 110 8.79 -7.17 -0.13
CA LEU A 110 8.40 -8.25 -1.03
C LEU A 110 7.63 -9.38 -0.32
N ARG A 111 7.94 -9.66 0.94
CA ARG A 111 7.23 -10.67 1.74
C ARG A 111 5.80 -10.19 2.05
N GLY A 112 5.64 -8.93 2.41
CA GLY A 112 4.36 -8.29 2.62
C GLY A 112 3.51 -8.30 1.35
N ALA A 113 4.10 -7.95 0.20
CA ALA A 113 3.40 -7.98 -1.09
C ALA A 113 2.81 -9.35 -1.39
N ARG A 114 3.56 -10.43 -1.19
CA ARG A 114 3.07 -11.81 -1.36
C ARG A 114 1.91 -12.15 -0.42
N GLN A 115 1.97 -11.70 0.82
CA GLN A 115 0.86 -11.86 1.77
C GLN A 115 -0.38 -11.10 1.29
N VAL A 116 -0.22 -9.86 0.81
CA VAL A 116 -1.34 -9.10 0.24
C VAL A 116 -1.92 -9.81 -0.97
N ARG A 117 -1.10 -10.33 -1.90
CA ARG A 117 -1.59 -11.09 -3.06
C ARG A 117 -2.44 -12.29 -2.65
N ALA A 118 -2.03 -13.02 -1.61
CA ALA A 118 -2.79 -14.15 -1.10
C ALA A 118 -4.09 -13.71 -0.38
N ALA A 119 -4.04 -12.62 0.38
CA ALA A 119 -5.16 -12.10 1.15
C ALA A 119 -6.20 -11.34 0.32
N MET A 120 -5.76 -10.73 -0.78
CA MET A 120 -6.55 -9.85 -1.65
C MET A 120 -6.05 -9.98 -3.10
N PRO A 121 -6.41 -11.07 -3.81
CA PRO A 121 -5.94 -11.36 -5.17
C PRO A 121 -6.23 -10.26 -6.19
N GLU A 122 -7.24 -9.44 -5.95
CA GLU A 122 -7.61 -8.29 -6.76
C GLU A 122 -6.72 -7.05 -6.54
N ALA A 123 -5.81 -7.05 -5.55
CA ALA A 123 -4.87 -5.95 -5.37
C ALA A 123 -3.96 -5.77 -6.60
N ARG A 124 -3.52 -4.53 -6.86
CA ARG A 124 -2.49 -4.23 -7.86
C ARG A 124 -1.13 -4.24 -7.18
N LEU A 125 -0.26 -5.17 -7.53
CA LEU A 125 1.10 -5.19 -7.01
C LEU A 125 2.06 -4.57 -8.04
N VAL A 126 2.79 -3.55 -7.59
CA VAL A 126 3.77 -2.81 -8.36
C VAL A 126 5.15 -3.10 -7.77
N TYR A 127 6.03 -3.66 -8.59
CA TYR A 127 7.44 -3.84 -8.26
C TYR A 127 8.20 -2.55 -8.62
N LEU A 128 8.82 -1.92 -7.64
CA LEU A 128 9.74 -0.80 -7.83
C LEU A 128 11.16 -1.34 -7.97
N ALA A 129 11.66 -1.37 -9.20
CA ALA A 129 13.02 -1.77 -9.50
C ALA A 129 13.99 -0.61 -9.22
N PRO A 130 15.17 -0.86 -8.62
CA PRO A 130 16.20 0.17 -8.49
C PRO A 130 16.75 0.60 -9.88
N PRO A 131 17.46 1.74 -9.96
CA PRO A 131 18.10 2.15 -11.21
C PRO A 131 18.99 1.05 -11.79
N GLY A 132 18.82 0.74 -13.07
CA GLY A 132 19.62 -0.28 -13.79
C GLY A 132 19.14 -1.72 -13.61
N ASP A 133 18.09 -1.97 -12.81
CA ASP A 133 17.36 -3.26 -12.78
C ASP A 133 16.25 -3.23 -13.83
N ASP A 134 16.22 -4.24 -14.69
CA ASP A 134 15.23 -4.38 -15.77
C ASP A 134 13.92 -5.05 -15.30
N GLY A 135 13.75 -5.24 -14.00
CA GLY A 135 12.56 -5.80 -13.37
C GLY A 135 12.52 -7.32 -13.37
N ARG A 136 13.57 -8.02 -13.81
CA ARG A 136 13.62 -9.49 -13.79
C ARG A 136 13.51 -10.09 -12.39
N ALA A 137 13.85 -9.32 -11.37
CA ALA A 137 13.70 -9.72 -9.98
C ALA A 137 12.23 -9.67 -9.49
N ALA A 138 11.31 -9.08 -10.26
CA ALA A 138 9.90 -9.13 -9.98
C ALA A 138 9.39 -10.57 -10.11
N GLY A 139 8.80 -11.08 -9.03
CA GLY A 139 8.10 -12.37 -9.07
C GLY A 139 6.77 -12.30 -9.84
N PRO A 140 6.18 -13.45 -10.18
CA PRO A 140 4.90 -13.52 -10.91
C PRO A 140 3.71 -12.92 -10.15
N GLU A 141 3.88 -12.63 -8.85
CA GLU A 141 2.87 -11.94 -8.04
C GLU A 141 2.69 -10.46 -8.43
N PHE A 142 3.64 -9.84 -9.11
CA PHE A 142 3.60 -8.42 -9.49
C PHE A 142 2.91 -8.22 -10.85
N ASP A 143 2.01 -7.23 -10.91
CA ASP A 143 1.26 -6.90 -12.13
C ASP A 143 2.00 -5.87 -13.00
N VAL A 144 2.80 -5.01 -12.37
CA VAL A 144 3.50 -3.90 -13.03
C VAL A 144 4.91 -3.77 -12.42
N THR A 145 5.88 -3.45 -13.26
CA THR A 145 7.23 -3.03 -12.86
C THR A 145 7.40 -1.56 -13.20
N ILE A 146 7.85 -0.76 -12.24
CA ILE A 146 8.31 0.61 -12.43
C ILE A 146 9.80 0.65 -12.11
N VAL A 147 10.62 1.18 -13.03
CA VAL A 147 12.05 1.39 -12.79
C VAL A 147 12.25 2.76 -12.18
N ASN A 148 12.93 2.83 -11.04
CA ASN A 148 13.22 4.09 -10.36
C ASN A 148 14.55 4.69 -10.86
N ASP A 149 14.66 4.97 -12.15
CA ASP A 149 15.79 5.73 -12.72
C ASP A 149 15.67 7.24 -12.43
N VAL A 150 14.43 7.74 -12.42
CA VAL A 150 14.06 9.11 -12.05
C VAL A 150 12.82 9.06 -11.14
N VAL A 151 12.97 9.56 -9.91
CA VAL A 151 11.92 9.48 -8.87
C VAL A 151 10.62 10.15 -9.31
N GLU A 152 10.71 11.29 -9.99
CA GLU A 152 9.56 12.03 -10.50
C GLU A 152 8.76 11.22 -11.51
N ARG A 153 9.45 10.53 -12.43
CA ARG A 153 8.82 9.68 -13.44
C ARG A 153 8.17 8.46 -12.80
N ALA A 154 8.89 7.77 -11.92
CA ALA A 154 8.37 6.61 -11.19
C ALA A 154 7.13 6.98 -10.36
N ALA A 155 7.11 8.17 -9.75
CA ALA A 155 5.93 8.67 -9.04
C ALA A 155 4.77 9.01 -9.98
N ASP A 156 5.02 9.63 -11.14
CA ASP A 156 3.96 9.92 -12.13
C ASP A 156 3.32 8.65 -12.68
N GLU A 157 4.13 7.63 -12.98
CA GLU A 157 3.64 6.31 -13.38
C GLU A 157 2.76 5.69 -12.28
N LEU A 158 3.23 5.73 -11.03
CA LEU A 158 2.45 5.19 -9.90
C LEU A 158 1.16 5.96 -9.65
N VAL A 159 1.15 7.30 -9.81
CA VAL A 159 -0.07 8.12 -9.76
C VAL A 159 -1.04 7.72 -10.85
N GLY A 160 -0.56 7.52 -12.09
CA GLY A 160 -1.38 7.02 -13.20
C GLY A 160 -2.05 5.69 -12.88
N LEU A 161 -1.34 4.78 -12.18
CA LEU A 161 -1.89 3.50 -11.73
C LEU A 161 -2.90 3.62 -10.59
N LEU A 162 -2.84 4.65 -9.74
CA LEU A 162 -3.83 4.87 -8.67
C LEU A 162 -5.17 5.38 -9.20
N GLY A 163 -5.16 5.93 -10.43
CA GLY A 163 -6.35 6.41 -11.12
C GLY A 163 -6.43 7.93 -11.17
N SER A 164 -6.61 8.44 -12.39
CA SER A 164 -7.11 9.77 -12.71
C SER A 164 -8.55 9.94 -12.19
N SER A 165 -8.70 10.67 -11.10
CA SER A 165 -9.89 11.48 -10.86
C SER A 165 -9.41 12.90 -10.65
N SER A 166 -9.30 13.64 -11.75
CA SER A 166 -9.31 15.10 -11.71
C SER A 166 -10.64 15.53 -11.10
N LEU A 167 -10.71 15.57 -9.77
CA LEU A 167 -11.65 16.44 -9.08
C LEU A 167 -11.02 17.83 -9.13
N THR A 168 -11.28 18.55 -10.21
CA THR A 168 -11.21 20.02 -10.18
C THR A 168 -12.43 20.47 -9.37
N PRO A 169 -12.28 21.13 -8.20
CA PRO A 169 -13.41 21.81 -7.59
C PRO A 169 -13.74 23.02 -8.48
N THR A 170 -15.02 23.14 -8.86
CA THR A 170 -15.58 24.37 -9.44
C THR A 170 -15.67 25.45 -8.37
#